data_AF-A0A2E7NAX6-F1
#
_entry.id   AF-A0A2E7NAX6-F1
#
_cell.length_a   1.000
_cell.length_b   1.000
_cell.length_c   1.000
_cell.angle_alpha   90.00
_cell.angle_beta   90.00
_cell.angle_gamma   90.00
#
_symmetry.space_group_name_H-M   'P 1'
#
loop_
_entity.id
_entity.type
_entity.pdbx_description
1 polymer ?
#
loop_
_entity_poly.entity_id
_entity_poly.type
_entity_poly.pdbx_seq_one_letter_code
_entity_poly.pdbx_strand_id
1 'polypeptide(L)'
;MKNTIAKTDISIKQALKLLNKSGRKCLVIVNNNKKLIGTLSDGDIRKAIVLGVDINSKIIRIFQKKPSFLVYGEFTNQQAKKMFLKQKFDLIPVIDSKKNVVEILHWDEIFYNNKKNAIKKINIPVIIMAGGQGTRLQPFSEILPKPLIPINGKTILERIIEKFHIQGFQNFNFIINYKSLILKAYIQEIKEKFSINFFEEKKNFRNNRWHSFSKE
;
A
#
# COMPACT_ATOMS: atom_id res chain seq x y z
N MET A 1 19.47 8.12 -2.71
CA MET A 1 20.31 8.18 -1.49
C MET A 1 20.24 9.50 -0.71
N LYS A 2 20.52 10.68 -1.29
CA LYS A 2 20.72 11.92 -0.49
C LYS A 2 19.51 12.42 0.33
N ASN A 3 18.27 12.08 -0.03
CA ASN A 3 17.08 12.67 0.60
C ASN A 3 16.52 11.87 1.78
N THR A 4 17.05 10.67 2.07
CA THR A 4 16.60 9.81 3.18
C THR A 4 17.59 9.71 4.32
N ILE A 5 18.69 10.46 4.27
CA ILE A 5 19.70 10.53 5.34
C ILE A 5 19.63 11.90 6.01
N ALA A 6 19.68 11.90 7.34
CA ALA A 6 19.69 13.10 8.16
C ALA A 6 20.77 13.04 9.25
N LYS A 7 21.25 14.20 9.67
CA LYS A 7 22.13 14.35 10.84
C LYS A 7 21.32 14.70 12.08
N THR A 8 21.89 14.55 13.27
CA THR A 8 21.20 14.79 14.56
C THR A 8 20.96 16.26 14.90
N ASP A 9 21.66 17.17 14.23
CA ASP A 9 21.61 18.61 14.46
C ASP A 9 20.43 19.30 13.80
N ILE A 10 19.72 18.62 12.89
CA ILE A 10 18.54 19.18 12.24
C ILE A 10 17.34 19.26 13.19
N SER A 11 16.46 20.21 12.92
CA SER A 11 15.18 20.36 13.60
C SER A 11 14.15 19.33 13.14
N ILE A 12 13.11 19.09 13.96
CA ILE A 12 11.96 18.25 13.58
C ILE A 12 11.30 18.81 12.31
N LYS A 13 11.17 20.13 12.19
CA LYS A 13 10.66 20.82 10.98
C LYS A 13 11.47 20.47 9.73
N GLN A 14 12.80 20.47 9.83
CA GLN A 14 13.67 20.09 8.71
C GLN A 14 13.54 18.59 8.38
N ALA A 15 13.43 17.73 9.38
CA ALA A 15 13.21 16.30 9.18
C ALA A 15 11.88 16.03 8.45
N LEU A 16 10.80 16.71 8.83
CA LEU A 16 9.50 16.62 8.13
C LEU A 16 9.60 17.09 6.67
N LYS A 17 10.33 18.17 6.39
CA LYS A 17 10.60 18.62 5.02
C LYS A 17 11.36 17.57 4.20
N LEU A 18 12.34 16.89 4.81
CA LEU A 18 13.09 15.81 4.16
C LEU A 18 12.20 14.60 3.86
N LEU A 19 11.38 14.18 4.81
CA LEU A 19 10.41 13.10 4.63
C LEU A 19 9.46 13.41 3.46
N ASN A 20 8.83 14.58 3.46
CA ASN A 20 7.96 15.00 2.36
C ASN A 20 8.67 15.05 1.00
N LYS A 21 9.88 15.62 0.95
CA LYS A 21 10.67 15.71 -0.29
C LYS A 21 11.12 14.33 -0.79
N SER A 22 11.37 13.38 0.11
CA SER A 22 11.77 12.02 -0.24
C SER A 22 10.60 11.12 -0.63
N GLY A 23 9.37 11.45 -0.22
CA GLY A 23 8.21 10.56 -0.34
C GLY A 23 8.30 9.30 0.53
N ARG A 24 9.26 9.24 1.47
CA ARG A 24 9.49 8.13 2.40
C ARG A 24 8.96 8.47 3.78
N LYS A 25 8.70 7.45 4.61
CA LYS A 25 8.12 7.60 5.96
C LYS A 25 9.16 7.48 7.08
N CYS A 26 10.41 7.26 6.70
CA CYS A 26 11.51 7.05 7.62
C CYS A 26 12.80 7.69 7.07
N LEU A 27 13.60 8.26 7.96
CA LEU A 27 14.95 8.76 7.71
C LEU A 27 15.98 7.89 8.42
N VAL A 28 17.13 7.72 7.78
CA VAL A 28 18.33 7.14 8.39
C VAL A 28 19.13 8.26 9.04
N ILE A 29 19.36 8.14 10.35
CA ILE A 29 20.10 9.13 11.11
C ILE A 29 21.56 8.71 11.21
N VAL A 30 22.45 9.60 10.78
CA VAL A 30 23.90 9.40 10.81
C VAL A 30 24.62 10.48 11.60
N ASN A 31 25.80 10.15 12.12
CA ASN A 31 26.69 11.15 12.70
C ASN A 31 27.49 11.91 11.61
N ASN A 32 28.37 12.82 12.03
CA ASN A 32 29.23 13.59 11.12
C ASN A 32 30.17 12.71 10.26
N ASN A 33 30.49 11.50 10.73
CA ASN A 33 31.34 10.53 10.04
C ASN A 33 30.52 9.52 9.22
N LYS A 34 29.24 9.79 8.93
CA LYS A 34 28.30 8.91 8.21
C LYS A 34 28.02 7.55 8.87
N LYS A 35 28.34 7.39 10.16
CA LYS A 35 27.98 6.18 10.91
C LYS A 35 26.51 6.18 11.28
N LEU A 36 25.86 5.04 11.12
CA LEU A 36 24.49 4.81 11.54
C LEU A 36 24.37 5.01 13.06
N ILE A 37 23.47 5.89 13.47
CA ILE A 37 23.15 6.13 14.88
C ILE A 37 21.67 5.91 15.19
N GLY A 38 20.80 5.92 14.19
CA GLY A 38 19.38 5.66 14.40
C GLY A 38 18.52 5.75 13.17
N THR A 39 17.22 5.64 13.37
CA THR A 39 16.17 5.91 12.37
C THR A 39 15.11 6.83 12.96
N LEU A 40 14.48 7.63 12.11
CA LEU A 40 13.40 8.54 12.52
C LEU A 40 12.21 8.37 11.59
N SER A 41 11.09 7.89 12.12
CA SER A 41 9.86 7.69 11.38
C SER A 41 8.83 8.81 11.62
N ASP A 42 7.81 8.89 10.76
CA ASP A 42 6.62 9.70 11.03
C ASP A 42 5.98 9.37 12.39
N GLY A 43 6.09 8.12 12.84
CA GLY A 43 5.57 7.69 14.15
C GLY A 43 6.31 8.34 15.32
N ASP A 44 7.62 8.42 15.22
CA ASP A 44 8.47 9.07 16.23
C ASP A 44 8.22 10.57 16.28
N ILE A 45 8.14 11.22 15.11
CA ILE A 45 7.83 12.66 15.01
C ILE A 45 6.44 12.95 15.55
N ARG A 46 5.42 12.17 15.14
CA ARG A 46 4.06 12.32 15.64
C ARG A 46 4.00 12.16 17.15
N LYS A 47 4.69 11.15 17.71
CA LYS A 47 4.78 10.95 19.16
C LYS A 47 5.41 12.15 19.87
N ALA A 48 6.48 12.72 19.31
CA ALA A 48 7.12 13.91 19.86
C ALA A 48 6.18 15.13 19.87
N ILE A 49 5.46 15.37 18.77
CA ILE A 49 4.49 16.46 18.67
C ILE A 49 3.36 16.30 19.69
N VAL A 50 2.83 15.07 19.84
CA VAL A 50 1.78 14.76 20.83
C VAL A 50 2.27 15.02 22.27
N LEU A 51 3.55 14.81 22.54
CA LEU A 51 4.17 15.10 23.84
C LEU A 51 4.54 16.59 24.03
N GLY A 52 4.17 17.47 23.09
CA GLY A 52 4.42 18.91 23.19
C GLY A 52 5.87 19.33 22.87
N VAL A 53 6.65 18.48 22.20
CA VAL A 53 8.00 18.84 21.77
C VAL A 53 7.93 19.91 20.67
N ASP A 54 8.63 21.03 20.85
CA ASP A 54 8.71 22.09 19.85
C ASP A 54 9.30 21.56 18.54
N ILE A 55 8.61 21.82 17.43
CA ILE A 55 9.00 21.42 16.08
C ILE A 55 10.32 22.06 15.61
N ASN A 56 10.72 23.17 16.23
CA ASN A 56 12.02 23.81 15.95
C ASN A 56 13.18 23.18 16.73
N SER A 57 12.89 22.32 17.72
CA SER A 57 13.91 21.60 18.47
C SER A 57 14.62 20.53 17.64
N LYS A 58 15.83 20.14 18.07
CA LYS A 58 16.68 19.16 17.38
C LYS A 58 16.13 17.75 17.49
N ILE A 59 16.30 16.94 16.43
CA ILE A 59 15.79 15.56 16.40
C ILE A 59 16.50 14.60 17.35
N ILE A 60 17.62 15.01 17.96
CA ILE A 60 18.50 14.13 18.75
C ILE A 60 17.82 13.38 19.90
N ARG A 61 16.67 13.88 20.38
CA ARG A 61 15.89 13.31 21.48
C ARG A 61 14.75 12.40 21.04
N ILE A 62 14.41 12.38 19.75
CA ILE A 62 13.16 11.76 19.28
C ILE A 62 13.36 10.54 18.36
N PHE A 63 14.56 10.34 17.80
CA PHE A 63 14.82 9.22 16.89
C PHE A 63 15.08 7.90 17.64
N GLN A 64 14.86 6.76 16.97
CA GLN A 64 15.16 5.42 17.48
C GLN A 64 16.67 5.14 17.44
N LYS A 65 17.30 5.05 18.62
CA LYS A 65 18.75 4.83 18.79
C LYS A 65 19.21 3.39 18.55
N LYS A 66 18.29 2.41 18.56
CA LYS A 66 18.59 1.01 18.26
C LYS A 66 17.90 0.58 16.95
N PRO A 67 18.35 1.09 15.79
CA PRO A 67 17.76 0.70 14.51
C PRO A 67 18.12 -0.74 14.19
N SER A 68 17.21 -1.45 13.51
CA SER A 68 17.60 -2.66 12.78
C SER A 68 18.36 -2.28 11.52
N PHE A 69 19.40 -3.04 11.17
CA PHE A 69 20.24 -2.82 10.01
C PHE A 69 20.71 -4.17 9.43
N LEU A 70 21.23 -4.15 8.21
CA LEU A 70 21.90 -5.29 7.58
C LEU A 70 23.37 -4.95 7.34
N VAL A 71 24.23 -5.95 7.31
CA VAL A 71 25.66 -5.78 7.01
C VAL A 71 25.91 -6.13 5.55
N TYR A 72 26.54 -5.21 4.82
CA TYR A 72 26.83 -5.36 3.40
C TYR A 72 27.59 -6.67 3.13
N GLY A 73 27.10 -7.47 2.19
CA GLY A 73 27.69 -8.78 1.85
C GLY A 73 27.30 -9.94 2.77
N GLU A 74 26.64 -9.70 3.90
CA GLU A 74 26.29 -10.73 4.90
C GLU A 74 24.79 -11.05 4.97
N PHE A 75 23.99 -10.59 3.99
CA PHE A 75 22.55 -10.87 3.95
C PHE A 75 22.08 -11.35 2.59
N THR A 76 20.99 -12.11 2.61
CA THR A 76 20.26 -12.55 1.42
C THR A 76 18.98 -11.74 1.23
N ASN A 77 18.47 -11.69 -0.01
CA ASN A 77 17.18 -11.05 -0.30
C ASN A 77 16.01 -11.66 0.51
N GLN A 78 16.06 -12.95 0.84
CA GLN A 78 15.04 -13.58 1.68
C GLN A 78 15.10 -13.09 3.14
N GLN A 79 16.29 -12.92 3.70
CA GLN A 79 16.45 -12.36 5.04
C GLN A 79 15.97 -10.90 5.10
N ALA A 80 16.31 -10.10 4.09
CA ALA A 80 15.82 -8.72 3.97
C ALA A 80 14.27 -8.69 3.92
N LYS A 81 13.65 -9.51 3.05
CA LYS A 81 12.19 -9.64 2.95
C LYS A 81 11.54 -10.04 4.28
N LYS A 82 12.10 -11.04 4.97
CA LYS A 82 11.60 -11.46 6.29
C LYS A 82 11.69 -10.34 7.32
N MET A 83 12.79 -9.58 7.33
CA MET A 83 12.97 -8.47 8.26
C MET A 83 11.96 -7.35 8.02
N PHE A 84 11.75 -6.99 6.76
CA PHE A 84 10.70 -6.05 6.35
C PHE A 84 9.31 -6.50 6.82
N LEU A 85 8.92 -7.76 6.55
CA LEU A 85 7.60 -8.29 6.88
C LEU A 85 7.34 -8.39 8.39
N LYS A 86 8.30 -8.94 9.14
CA LYS A 86 8.14 -9.21 10.57
C LYS A 86 8.03 -7.91 11.38
N GLN A 87 8.79 -6.89 10.99
CA GLN A 87 8.93 -5.66 11.77
C GLN A 87 8.21 -4.46 11.14
N LYS A 88 7.54 -4.63 10.00
CA LYS A 88 6.79 -3.59 9.27
C LYS A 88 7.60 -2.32 9.01
N PHE A 89 8.88 -2.49 8.68
CA PHE A 89 9.77 -1.37 8.40
C PHE A 89 9.52 -0.74 7.02
N ASP A 90 9.64 0.59 6.93
CA ASP A 90 9.58 1.32 5.64
C ASP A 90 10.90 1.22 4.86
N LEU A 91 12.01 1.18 5.61
CA LEU A 91 13.36 1.05 5.08
C LEU A 91 14.25 0.26 6.04
N ILE A 92 15.38 -0.24 5.53
CA ILE A 92 16.43 -0.91 6.29
C ILE A 92 17.78 -0.33 5.86
N PRO A 93 18.56 0.30 6.77
CA PRO A 93 19.93 0.71 6.47
C PRO A 93 20.84 -0.51 6.27
N VAL A 94 21.72 -0.43 5.28
CA VAL A 94 22.82 -1.38 5.05
C VAL A 94 24.12 -0.70 5.42
N ILE A 95 24.90 -1.35 6.28
CA ILE A 95 26.14 -0.82 6.81
C ILE A 95 27.35 -1.66 6.42
N ASP A 96 28.55 -1.05 6.44
CA ASP A 96 29.81 -1.77 6.39
C ASP A 96 30.24 -2.28 7.78
N SER A 97 31.40 -2.95 7.84
CA SER A 97 32.02 -3.42 9.09
C SER A 97 32.36 -2.30 10.09
N LYS A 98 32.45 -1.04 9.63
CA LYS A 98 32.74 0.15 10.45
C LYS A 98 31.47 0.91 10.87
N LYS A 99 30.28 0.38 10.58
CA LYS A 99 28.94 0.98 10.78
C LYS A 99 28.64 2.22 9.91
N ASN A 100 29.36 2.43 8.83
CA ASN A 100 29.01 3.48 7.86
C ASN A 100 27.83 3.01 7.01
N VAL A 101 26.87 3.89 6.77
CA VAL A 101 25.74 3.57 5.88
C VAL A 101 26.22 3.54 4.43
N VAL A 102 26.18 2.36 3.82
CA VAL A 102 26.60 2.13 2.43
C VAL A 102 25.40 2.23 1.49
N GLU A 103 24.25 1.68 1.91
CA GLU A 103 23.02 1.60 1.13
C GLU A 103 21.79 1.70 2.05
N ILE A 104 20.65 2.06 1.48
CA ILE A 104 19.35 2.05 2.18
C ILE A 104 18.39 1.23 1.32
N LEU A 105 17.94 0.09 1.84
CA LEU A 105 16.92 -0.72 1.18
C LEU A 105 15.56 -0.17 1.51
N HIS A 106 14.70 -0.02 0.51
CA HIS A 106 13.31 0.33 0.71
C HIS A 106 12.38 -0.88 0.50
N TRP A 107 11.24 -0.86 1.21
CA TRP A 107 10.23 -1.92 1.10
C TRP A 107 9.81 -2.13 -0.36
N ASP A 108 9.46 -1.04 -1.05
CA ASP A 108 9.03 -1.10 -2.44
C ASP A 108 10.11 -1.68 -3.35
N GLU A 109 11.37 -1.30 -3.21
CA GLU A 109 12.46 -1.85 -4.03
C GLU A 109 12.60 -3.36 -3.88
N ILE A 110 12.53 -3.89 -2.65
CA ILE A 110 12.68 -5.33 -2.37
C ILE A 110 11.48 -6.16 -2.85
N PHE A 111 10.27 -5.60 -2.82
CA PHE A 111 9.04 -6.33 -3.18
C PHE A 111 8.55 -6.03 -4.62
N TYR A 112 8.83 -4.86 -5.19
CA TYR A 112 8.51 -4.50 -6.58
C TYR A 112 9.57 -4.93 -7.60
N ASN A 113 10.84 -5.16 -7.22
CA ASN A 113 11.85 -5.67 -8.17
C ASN A 113 11.57 -7.09 -8.70
N ASN A 114 10.45 -7.70 -8.31
CA ASN A 114 9.88 -8.86 -8.99
C ASN A 114 9.30 -8.52 -10.40
N LYS A 115 9.42 -7.29 -10.90
CA LYS A 115 8.95 -6.90 -12.25
C LYS A 115 9.70 -7.52 -13.44
N LYS A 116 10.81 -8.23 -13.24
CA LYS A 116 11.51 -8.97 -14.32
C LYS A 116 11.28 -10.48 -14.30
N ASN A 117 10.56 -11.01 -13.30
CA ASN A 117 10.04 -12.36 -13.43
C ASN A 117 8.74 -12.24 -14.21
N ALA A 118 8.63 -12.92 -15.35
CA ALA A 118 7.39 -13.03 -16.11
C ALA A 118 6.22 -13.16 -15.13
N ILE A 119 5.24 -12.24 -15.20
CA ILE A 119 4.12 -12.19 -14.27
C ILE A 119 3.51 -13.59 -14.25
N LYS A 120 3.75 -14.34 -13.17
CA LYS A 120 3.32 -15.73 -13.06
C LYS A 120 1.80 -15.67 -13.04
N LYS A 121 1.15 -16.23 -14.06
CA LYS A 121 -0.31 -16.30 -14.10
C LYS A 121 -0.78 -17.01 -12.82
N ILE A 122 -1.62 -16.33 -12.05
CA ILE A 122 -2.24 -16.84 -10.84
C ILE A 122 -3.61 -17.39 -11.23
N ASN A 123 -3.77 -18.70 -11.14
CA ASN A 123 -5.01 -19.40 -11.45
C ASN A 123 -5.95 -19.44 -10.23
N ILE A 124 -6.16 -18.30 -9.58
CA ILE A 124 -7.08 -18.14 -8.45
C ILE A 124 -8.21 -17.22 -8.93
N PRO A 125 -9.49 -17.61 -8.76
CA PRO A 125 -10.61 -16.76 -9.14
C PRO A 125 -10.70 -15.53 -8.24
N VAL A 126 -10.81 -14.35 -8.86
CA VAL A 126 -11.16 -13.10 -8.19
C VAL A 126 -12.68 -12.95 -8.26
N ILE A 127 -13.31 -12.66 -7.12
CA ILE A 127 -14.75 -12.39 -7.05
C ILE A 127 -14.94 -10.89 -6.80
N ILE A 128 -15.62 -10.20 -7.71
CA ILE A 128 -15.93 -8.78 -7.61
C ILE A 128 -17.44 -8.61 -7.38
N MET A 129 -17.80 -8.06 -6.22
CA MET A 129 -19.19 -7.72 -5.91
C MET A 129 -19.56 -6.40 -6.58
N ALA A 130 -20.35 -6.47 -7.64
CA ALA A 130 -20.79 -5.34 -8.46
C ALA A 130 -22.32 -5.16 -8.47
N GLY A 131 -23.08 -5.96 -7.73
CA GLY A 131 -24.55 -5.94 -7.72
C GLY A 131 -25.23 -4.93 -6.79
N GLY A 132 -24.48 -4.17 -5.99
CA GLY A 132 -25.06 -3.23 -5.03
C GLY A 132 -25.70 -2.00 -5.68
N GLN A 133 -26.85 -1.56 -5.16
CA GLN A 133 -27.57 -0.36 -5.63
C GLN A 133 -26.81 0.96 -5.41
N GLY A 134 -25.81 0.98 -4.52
CA GLY A 134 -24.97 2.16 -4.31
C GLY A 134 -25.66 3.33 -3.59
N THR A 135 -26.77 3.11 -2.89
CA THR A 135 -27.65 4.15 -2.30
C THR A 135 -26.93 5.26 -1.51
N ARG A 136 -25.81 4.97 -0.85
CA ARG A 136 -25.00 5.98 -0.14
C ARG A 136 -24.34 7.02 -1.06
N LEU A 137 -24.35 6.82 -2.37
CA LEU A 137 -23.82 7.72 -3.40
C LEU A 137 -24.93 8.27 -4.31
N GLN A 138 -26.19 8.22 -3.89
CA GLN A 138 -27.25 8.96 -4.56
C GLN A 138 -26.96 10.47 -4.50
N PRO A 139 -27.32 11.25 -5.55
CA PRO A 139 -28.05 10.81 -6.75
C PRO A 139 -27.17 10.19 -7.85
N PHE A 140 -25.84 10.26 -7.75
CA PHE A 140 -24.93 9.80 -8.80
C PHE A 140 -25.14 8.32 -9.18
N SER A 141 -25.41 7.46 -8.20
CA SER A 141 -25.64 6.03 -8.42
C SER A 141 -26.98 5.70 -9.12
N GLU A 142 -27.89 6.67 -9.24
CA GLU A 142 -29.16 6.52 -9.97
C GLU A 142 -28.93 6.59 -11.48
N ILE A 143 -27.97 7.40 -11.91
CA ILE A 143 -27.58 7.54 -13.32
C ILE A 143 -26.70 6.36 -13.69
N LEU A 144 -25.61 6.14 -12.97
CA LEU A 144 -24.59 5.14 -13.29
C LEU A 144 -24.34 4.18 -12.10
N PRO A 145 -24.27 2.86 -12.30
CA PRO A 145 -23.94 1.93 -11.22
C PRO A 145 -22.64 2.33 -10.53
N LYS A 146 -22.57 2.21 -9.20
CA LYS A 146 -21.37 2.55 -8.42
C LYS A 146 -20.07 1.97 -9.00
N PRO A 147 -20.00 0.69 -9.44
CA PRO A 147 -18.77 0.15 -10.03
C PRO A 147 -18.27 0.93 -11.25
N LEU A 148 -19.19 1.52 -12.03
CA LEU A 148 -18.88 2.27 -13.24
C LEU A 148 -18.61 3.75 -12.99
N ILE A 149 -18.75 4.26 -11.76
CA ILE A 149 -18.46 5.68 -11.47
C ILE A 149 -16.98 5.98 -11.78
N PRO A 150 -16.69 6.98 -12.64
CA PRO A 150 -15.33 7.37 -12.97
C PRO A 150 -14.68 8.15 -11.82
N ILE A 151 -13.43 7.83 -11.54
CA ILE A 151 -12.55 8.57 -10.63
C ILE A 151 -11.26 8.86 -11.39
N ASN A 152 -11.02 10.13 -11.70
CA ASN A 152 -9.86 10.59 -12.47
C ASN A 152 -9.69 9.82 -13.81
N GLY A 153 -10.78 9.68 -14.56
CA GLY A 153 -10.76 9.09 -15.91
C GLY A 153 -10.79 7.56 -15.97
N LYS A 154 -10.82 6.85 -14.84
CA LYS A 154 -11.05 5.39 -14.78
C LYS A 154 -12.16 5.03 -13.80
N THR A 155 -12.96 4.04 -14.13
CA THR A 155 -14.04 3.55 -13.26
C THR A 155 -13.48 2.84 -12.03
N ILE A 156 -14.28 2.78 -10.97
CA ILE A 156 -13.93 2.01 -9.77
C ILE A 156 -13.62 0.55 -10.15
N LEU A 157 -14.41 -0.01 -11.07
CA LEU A 157 -14.30 -1.38 -11.55
C LEU A 157 -12.98 -1.65 -12.29
N GLU A 158 -12.63 -0.81 -13.27
CA GLU A 158 -11.35 -0.91 -14.00
C GLU A 158 -10.18 -0.88 -13.03
N ARG A 159 -10.20 0.03 -12.05
CA ARG A 159 -9.11 0.16 -11.06
C ARG A 159 -8.96 -1.10 -10.21
N ILE A 160 -10.05 -1.82 -9.92
CA ILE A 160 -9.98 -3.09 -9.19
C ILE A 160 -9.38 -4.16 -10.10
N ILE A 161 -9.90 -4.29 -11.32
CA ILE A 161 -9.44 -5.30 -12.29
C ILE A 161 -7.95 -5.11 -12.60
N GLU A 162 -7.51 -3.90 -12.93
CA GLU A 162 -6.11 -3.58 -13.24
C GLU A 162 -5.16 -3.96 -12.10
N LYS A 163 -5.53 -3.69 -10.86
CA LYS A 163 -4.70 -4.02 -9.69
C LYS A 163 -4.48 -5.53 -9.55
N PHE A 164 -5.51 -6.32 -9.76
CA PHE A 164 -5.39 -7.78 -9.73
C PHE A 164 -4.68 -8.30 -10.98
N HIS A 165 -4.96 -7.74 -12.15
CA HIS A 165 -4.35 -8.15 -13.41
C HIS A 165 -2.83 -7.96 -13.41
N ILE A 166 -2.34 -6.81 -12.92
CA ILE A 166 -0.91 -6.51 -12.77
C ILE A 166 -0.22 -7.51 -11.81
N GLN A 167 -0.96 -8.10 -10.87
CA GLN A 167 -0.46 -9.13 -9.96
C GLN A 167 -0.50 -10.55 -10.56
N GLY A 168 -1.02 -10.71 -11.77
CA GLY A 168 -1.05 -11.98 -12.50
C GLY A 168 -2.38 -12.73 -12.42
N PHE A 169 -3.42 -12.20 -11.78
CA PHE A 169 -4.74 -12.83 -11.77
C PHE A 169 -5.39 -12.75 -13.15
N GLN A 170 -5.97 -13.86 -13.60
CA GLN A 170 -6.55 -13.99 -14.95
C GLN A 170 -8.03 -14.38 -14.95
N ASN A 171 -8.63 -14.76 -13.82
CA ASN A 171 -10.00 -15.27 -13.77
C ASN A 171 -10.84 -14.35 -12.90
N PHE A 172 -11.75 -13.58 -13.50
CA PHE A 172 -12.61 -12.63 -12.82
C PHE A 172 -14.07 -13.06 -12.88
N ASN A 173 -14.70 -13.11 -11.71
CA ASN A 173 -16.09 -13.49 -11.54
C ASN A 173 -16.83 -12.29 -10.94
N PHE A 174 -17.83 -11.78 -11.67
CA PHE A 174 -18.58 -10.61 -11.27
C PHE A 174 -19.95 -11.03 -10.73
N ILE A 175 -20.20 -10.72 -9.46
CA ILE A 175 -21.55 -10.88 -8.87
C ILE A 175 -22.31 -9.59 -9.15
N ILE A 176 -23.34 -9.66 -9.99
CA ILE A 176 -24.08 -8.51 -10.52
C ILE A 176 -25.57 -8.63 -10.22
N ASN A 177 -26.24 -7.48 -10.12
CA ASN A 177 -27.68 -7.38 -9.87
C ASN A 177 -28.20 -6.04 -10.40
N TYR A 178 -28.13 -4.97 -9.60
CA TYR A 178 -28.68 -3.67 -9.99
C TYR A 178 -28.03 -3.15 -11.28
N LYS A 179 -28.86 -2.81 -12.28
CA LYS A 179 -28.42 -2.38 -13.62
C LYS A 179 -27.38 -3.35 -14.23
N SER A 180 -27.58 -4.66 -14.07
CA SER A 180 -26.67 -5.71 -14.56
C SER A 180 -26.34 -5.59 -16.06
N LEU A 181 -27.30 -5.16 -16.89
CA LEU A 181 -27.12 -5.02 -18.34
C LEU A 181 -25.99 -4.05 -18.70
N ILE A 182 -25.98 -2.84 -18.11
CA ILE A 182 -24.94 -1.85 -18.41
C ILE A 182 -23.58 -2.27 -17.86
N LEU A 183 -23.56 -2.95 -16.70
CA LEU A 183 -22.35 -3.54 -16.14
C LEU A 183 -21.76 -4.61 -17.06
N LYS A 184 -22.59 -5.53 -17.56
CA LYS A 184 -22.18 -6.58 -18.50
C LYS A 184 -21.61 -5.99 -19.78
N ALA A 185 -22.34 -5.06 -20.41
CA ALA A 185 -21.90 -4.41 -21.63
C ALA A 185 -20.53 -3.74 -21.45
N TYR A 186 -20.38 -2.94 -20.39
CA TYR A 186 -19.12 -2.28 -20.09
C TYR A 186 -17.97 -3.26 -19.84
N ILE A 187 -18.20 -4.30 -19.02
CA ILE A 187 -17.16 -5.29 -18.69
C ILE A 187 -16.74 -6.10 -19.92
N GLN A 188 -17.68 -6.41 -20.82
CA GLN A 188 -17.40 -7.11 -22.07
C GLN A 188 -16.60 -6.24 -23.07
N GLU A 189 -16.74 -4.91 -23.01
CA GLU A 189 -15.92 -3.99 -23.81
C GLU A 189 -14.49 -3.85 -23.30
N ILE A 190 -14.19 -4.23 -22.05
CA ILE A 190 -12.82 -4.25 -21.52
C ILE A 190 -12.03 -5.33 -22.28
N LYS A 191 -11.40 -4.91 -23.39
CA LYS A 191 -10.56 -5.71 -24.28
C LYS A 191 -9.23 -6.04 -23.61
N GLU A 192 -9.25 -6.95 -22.64
CA GLU A 192 -8.04 -7.41 -21.95
C GLU A 192 -8.04 -8.94 -21.81
N LYS A 193 -6.85 -9.54 -21.75
CA LYS A 193 -6.60 -10.98 -21.89
C LYS A 193 -6.92 -11.80 -20.62
N PHE A 194 -8.07 -11.57 -19.99
CA PHE A 194 -8.50 -12.31 -18.79
C PHE A 194 -9.89 -12.94 -18.97
N SER A 195 -10.13 -14.06 -18.29
CA SER A 195 -11.40 -14.76 -18.24
C SER A 195 -12.41 -13.97 -17.40
N ILE A 196 -13.62 -13.82 -17.93
CA ILE A 196 -14.73 -13.07 -17.33
C ILE A 196 -15.93 -13.98 -17.22
N ASN A 197 -16.44 -14.14 -16.01
CA ASN A 197 -17.70 -14.83 -15.74
C ASN A 197 -18.66 -13.92 -14.97
N PHE A 198 -19.96 -14.09 -15.20
CA PHE A 198 -21.00 -13.31 -14.53
C PHE A 198 -21.91 -14.22 -13.71
N PHE A 199 -22.19 -13.80 -12.48
CA PHE A 199 -23.16 -14.43 -11.59
C PHE A 199 -24.24 -13.41 -11.27
N GLU A 200 -25.46 -13.65 -11.73
CA GLU A 200 -26.60 -12.79 -11.43
C GLU A 200 -27.27 -13.23 -10.13
N GLU A 201 -27.37 -12.30 -9.18
CA GLU A 201 -28.11 -12.54 -7.94
C GLU A 201 -29.61 -12.45 -8.21
N LYS A 202 -30.34 -13.56 -8.02
CA LYS A 202 -31.79 -13.59 -8.16
C LYS A 202 -32.45 -12.92 -6.94
N LYS A 203 -32.97 -11.71 -7.17
CA LYS A 203 -33.80 -10.88 -6.25
C LYS A 203 -33.08 -10.41 -4.97
N ASN A 204 -33.34 -9.16 -4.58
CA ASN A 204 -32.68 -8.48 -3.47
C ASN A 204 -32.77 -9.27 -2.15
N PHE A 205 -31.65 -9.84 -1.68
CA PHE A 205 -31.53 -10.39 -0.32
C PHE A 205 -31.82 -9.36 0.78
N ARG A 206 -31.88 -8.05 0.45
CA ARG A 206 -32.19 -6.98 1.40
C ARG A 206 -33.62 -6.99 1.95
N ASN A 207 -34.59 -7.65 1.31
CA ASN A 207 -35.95 -7.75 1.85
C ASN A 207 -36.18 -8.98 2.74
N ASN A 208 -35.25 -9.93 2.79
CA ASN A 208 -35.29 -11.01 3.77
C ASN A 208 -34.39 -10.60 4.94
N ARG A 209 -35.00 -9.96 5.95
CA ARG A 209 -34.36 -9.72 7.24
C ARG A 209 -33.76 -11.04 7.74
N TRP A 210 -32.54 -10.96 8.23
CA TRP A 210 -31.83 -11.98 9.03
C TRP A 210 -32.53 -12.19 10.39
N HIS A 211 -33.85 -12.43 10.41
CA HIS A 211 -34.66 -12.56 11.63
C HIS A 211 -35.49 -13.86 11.65
N SER A 212 -35.32 -14.75 10.68
CA SER A 212 -36.11 -16.00 10.60
C SER A 212 -35.27 -17.28 10.73
N PHE A 213 -34.07 -17.21 11.31
CA PHE A 213 -33.28 -18.40 11.66
C PHE A 213 -33.01 -18.50 13.17
N SER A 214 -34.02 -18.19 13.98
CA SER A 214 -33.96 -18.39 15.43
C SER A 214 -35.31 -18.77 16.04
N LYS A 215 -36.09 -19.59 15.34
CA LYS A 215 -37.17 -20.42 15.91
C LYS A 215 -37.43 -21.60 14.98
N GLU A 216 -36.76 -22.70 15.27
CA GLU A 216 -37.29 -24.06 15.28
C GLU A 216 -36.35 -24.92 16.14
#